data_AF-A0A3E1J0K1-F1
#
_entry.id   AF-A0A3E1J0K1-F1
#
_cell.length_a   1.000
_cell.length_b   1.000
_cell.length_c   1.000
_cell.angle_alpha   90.00
_cell.angle_beta   90.00
_cell.angle_gamma   90.00
#
_symmetry.space_group_name_H-M   'P 1'
#
loop_
_entity.id
_entity.type
_entity.pdbx_description
1 polymer ?
#
loop_
_entity_poly.entity_id
_entity_poly.type
_entity_poly.pdbx_seq_one_letter_code
_entity_poly.pdbx_strand_id
1 'polypeptide(L)'
;MSSEYLNSDLPETDLSIADFSRKHANPKRWWLYLAVLLIAIVIPYWIGRTLAVQHTAWVVSHYSGLSAKGVVFISWLVTVAAFTSLAMALIESRSWLWRFIFVIFLAFEQFIAGLCMLSMSFWYSTYVVYGASSGLANAANLGIISAGLAVAVFAVLFVGLLVTIPKTSPLNVLTRSWASFIMFYAVEVLAIVVVFFGGFMTAM
;
A
#
# COMPACT_ATOMS: atom_id res chain seq x y z
N MET A 1 -58.84 -1.17 -30.91
CA MET A 1 -58.09 -2.34 -30.40
C MET A 1 -57.13 -2.76 -31.49
N SER A 2 -55.87 -2.95 -31.11
CA SER A 2 -54.75 -3.56 -31.85
C SER A 2 -54.34 -2.96 -33.20
N SER A 3 -53.22 -2.23 -33.22
CA SER A 3 -51.92 -2.74 -33.74
C SER A 3 -50.97 -1.56 -33.98
N GLU A 4 -50.12 -1.25 -33.00
CA GLU A 4 -48.96 -0.37 -33.24
C GLU A 4 -47.76 -0.97 -32.51
N TYR A 5 -47.16 -1.95 -33.17
CA TYR A 5 -45.85 -2.52 -32.88
C TYR A 5 -45.02 -2.42 -34.16
N LEU A 6 -43.76 -1.99 -34.00
CA LEU A 6 -42.67 -1.77 -34.99
C LEU A 6 -42.85 -0.53 -35.88
N ASN A 7 -41.93 0.42 -36.04
CA ASN A 7 -40.46 0.55 -35.86
C ASN A 7 -40.15 2.04 -36.18
N SER A 8 -39.03 2.72 -35.90
CA SER A 8 -37.76 2.48 -35.23
C SER A 8 -36.94 3.78 -35.37
N ASP A 9 -37.27 4.84 -34.62
CA ASP A 9 -36.60 6.16 -34.72
C ASP A 9 -35.82 6.56 -33.46
N LEU A 10 -35.35 5.57 -32.70
CA LEU A 10 -34.30 5.79 -31.72
C LEU A 10 -33.01 5.21 -32.29
N PRO A 11 -31.93 5.99 -32.45
CA PRO A 11 -30.64 5.41 -32.80
C PRO A 11 -30.27 4.44 -31.68
N GLU A 12 -30.19 3.14 -32.01
CA GLU A 12 -29.55 2.10 -31.21
C GLU A 12 -28.12 2.57 -30.92
N THR A 13 -27.97 3.32 -29.84
CA THR A 13 -26.66 3.64 -29.28
C THR A 13 -26.30 2.52 -28.32
N ASP A 14 -26.35 1.27 -28.82
CA ASP A 14 -25.74 0.08 -28.23
C ASP A 14 -24.21 0.14 -28.41
N LEU A 15 -23.65 1.32 -28.17
CA LEU A 15 -22.24 1.46 -27.87
C LEU A 15 -22.03 0.87 -26.48
N SER A 16 -21.69 -0.41 -26.48
CA SER A 16 -21.11 -1.10 -25.34
C SER A 16 -20.16 -0.15 -24.61
N ILE A 17 -20.45 0.12 -23.33
CA ILE A 17 -19.58 0.90 -22.43
C ILE A 17 -18.13 0.38 -22.47
N ALA A 18 -17.96 -0.92 -22.74
CA ALA A 18 -16.66 -1.55 -22.92
C ALA A 18 -15.95 -1.09 -24.21
N ASP A 19 -16.66 -0.88 -25.32
CA ASP A 19 -16.08 -0.39 -26.58
C ASP A 19 -15.78 1.11 -26.56
N PHE A 20 -16.60 1.92 -25.86
CA PHE A 20 -16.29 3.33 -25.64
C PHE A 20 -15.04 3.51 -24.76
N SER A 21 -14.92 2.70 -23.69
CA SER A 21 -13.74 2.69 -22.82
C SER A 21 -12.47 2.23 -23.54
N ARG A 22 -12.59 1.24 -24.45
CA ARG A 22 -11.45 0.70 -25.21
C ARG A 22 -10.88 1.69 -26.22
N LYS A 23 -11.73 2.56 -26.80
CA LYS A 23 -11.33 3.56 -27.80
C LYS A 23 -10.65 4.80 -27.19
N HIS A 24 -10.86 5.06 -25.90
CA HIS A 24 -10.28 6.21 -25.17
C HIS A 24 -9.15 5.84 -24.19
N ALA A 25 -8.90 4.55 -23.97
CA ALA A 25 -7.73 4.09 -23.22
C ALA A 25 -6.47 4.39 -24.04
N ASN A 26 -5.77 5.49 -23.72
CA ASN A 26 -4.49 5.82 -24.35
C ASN A 26 -3.40 4.81 -23.93
N PRO A 27 -3.06 3.80 -24.76
CA PRO A 27 -2.18 2.71 -24.33
C PRO A 27 -0.78 3.22 -23.96
N LYS A 28 -0.32 4.29 -24.62
CA LYS A 28 0.96 4.95 -24.35
C LYS A 28 1.06 5.52 -22.92
N ARG A 29 -0.04 6.09 -22.39
CA ARG A 29 -0.04 6.66 -21.02
C ARG A 29 0.08 5.57 -19.96
N TRP A 30 -0.54 4.41 -20.19
CA TRP A 30 -0.42 3.25 -19.30
C TRP A 30 0.98 2.63 -19.35
N TRP A 31 1.58 2.49 -20.53
CA TRP A 31 2.98 2.05 -20.65
C TRP A 31 3.95 2.99 -19.94
N LEU A 32 3.78 4.30 -20.11
CA LEU A 32 4.59 5.30 -19.39
C LEU A 32 4.40 5.18 -17.88
N TYR A 33 3.16 5.05 -17.40
CA TYR A 33 2.87 4.87 -15.98
C TYR A 33 3.52 3.59 -15.42
N LEU A 34 3.47 2.48 -16.16
CA LEU A 34 4.10 1.23 -15.77
C LEU A 34 5.63 1.35 -15.72
N ALA A 35 6.24 2.06 -16.68
CA ALA A 35 7.67 2.37 -16.64
C ALA A 35 8.04 3.21 -15.41
N VAL A 36 7.23 4.22 -15.07
CA VAL A 36 7.41 5.04 -13.87
C VAL A 36 7.28 4.20 -12.60
N LEU A 37 6.32 3.27 -12.54
CA LEU A 37 6.19 2.35 -11.40
C LEU A 37 7.42 1.46 -11.23
N LEU A 38 7.94 0.89 -12.31
CA LEU A 38 9.17 0.09 -12.26
C LEU A 38 10.36 0.92 -11.78
N ILE A 39 10.47 2.16 -12.26
CA ILE A 39 11.50 3.11 -11.80
C ILE A 39 11.35 3.38 -10.29
N ALA A 40 10.13 3.65 -9.82
CA ALA A 40 9.82 3.91 -8.42
C ALA A 40 10.04 2.70 -7.50
N ILE A 41 10.03 1.48 -8.04
CA ILE A 41 10.40 0.27 -7.32
C ILE A 41 11.91 0.09 -7.26
N VAL A 42 12.56 0.11 -8.43
CA VAL A 42 13.95 -0.32 -8.57
C VAL A 42 14.93 0.74 -8.04
N ILE A 43 14.78 2.00 -8.48
CA ILE A 43 15.78 3.04 -8.19
C ILE A 43 15.82 3.38 -6.70
N PRO A 44 14.70 3.67 -6.01
CA PRO A 44 14.73 4.03 -4.60
C PRO A 44 15.24 2.89 -3.71
N TYR A 45 14.82 1.64 -3.98
CA TYR A 45 15.32 0.47 -3.26
C TYR A 45 16.82 0.30 -3.44
N TRP A 46 17.32 0.42 -4.67
CA TRP A 46 18.75 0.34 -4.95
C TRP A 46 19.55 1.42 -4.21
N ILE A 47 19.08 2.67 -4.23
CA ILE A 47 19.72 3.78 -3.49
C ILE A 47 19.72 3.50 -1.99
N GLY A 48 18.59 3.09 -1.41
CA GLY A 48 18.52 2.78 0.02
C GLY A 48 19.49 1.66 0.39
N ARG A 49 19.54 0.60 -0.42
CA ARG A 49 20.43 -0.54 -0.19
C ARG A 49 21.92 -0.18 -0.34
N THR A 50 22.29 0.63 -1.32
CA THR A 50 23.70 1.06 -1.48
C THR A 50 24.14 1.96 -0.34
N LEU A 51 23.26 2.84 0.17
CA LEU A 51 23.54 3.62 1.37
C LEU A 51 23.73 2.70 2.59
N ALA A 52 22.86 1.71 2.77
CA ALA A 52 22.96 0.76 3.88
C ALA A 52 24.28 -0.02 3.88
N VAL A 53 24.71 -0.51 2.71
CA VAL A 53 25.86 -1.42 2.58
C VAL A 53 27.20 -0.68 2.42
N GLN A 54 27.24 0.41 1.66
CA GLN A 54 28.48 1.11 1.33
C GLN A 54 28.72 2.34 2.21
N HIS A 55 27.67 2.93 2.79
CA HIS A 55 27.72 4.18 3.54
C HIS A 55 27.10 4.04 4.94
N THR A 56 27.19 2.86 5.55
CA THR A 56 26.56 2.53 6.84
C THR A 56 26.88 3.55 7.93
N ALA A 57 28.16 3.94 8.07
CA ALA A 57 28.59 4.89 9.09
C ALA A 57 27.92 6.28 8.93
N TRP A 58 27.70 6.71 7.69
CA TRP A 58 27.00 7.96 7.39
C TRP A 58 25.52 7.86 7.74
N VAL A 59 24.87 6.73 7.41
CA VAL A 59 23.47 6.48 7.75
C VAL A 59 23.28 6.48 9.26
N VAL A 60 24.12 5.73 9.99
CA VAL A 60 24.04 5.64 11.45
C VAL A 60 24.22 7.02 12.08
N SER A 61 25.21 7.81 11.64
CA SER A 61 25.43 9.14 12.22
C SER A 61 24.25 10.10 11.99
N HIS A 62 23.66 10.10 10.80
CA HIS A 62 22.54 11.00 10.45
C HIS A 62 21.22 10.62 11.11
N TYR A 63 20.98 9.33 11.36
CA TYR A 63 19.71 8.85 11.92
C TYR A 63 19.78 8.43 13.39
N SER A 64 20.97 8.45 14.02
CA SER A 64 21.18 8.13 15.44
C SER A 64 20.28 8.89 16.43
N GLY A 65 19.83 10.09 16.06
CA GLY A 65 18.92 10.90 16.88
C GLY A 65 17.45 10.46 16.85
N LEU A 66 17.08 9.51 15.98
CA LEU A 66 15.72 9.01 15.89
C LEU A 66 15.44 7.96 16.97
N SER A 67 14.23 8.02 17.54
CA SER A 67 13.75 6.95 18.41
C SER A 67 13.27 5.75 17.59
N ALA A 68 13.51 4.53 18.06
CA ALA A 68 13.01 3.31 17.41
C ALA A 68 11.49 3.34 17.21
N LYS A 69 10.73 3.82 18.19
CA LYS A 69 9.26 3.98 18.08
C LYS A 69 8.87 4.94 16.96
N GLY A 70 9.61 6.06 16.83
CA GLY A 70 9.41 7.01 15.73
C GLY A 70 9.69 6.37 14.37
N VAL A 71 10.74 5.56 14.26
CA VAL A 71 11.08 4.86 13.00
C VAL A 71 10.03 3.81 12.63
N VAL A 72 9.52 3.02 13.59
CA VAL A 72 8.36 2.12 13.36
C VAL A 72 7.18 2.93 12.83
N PHE A 73 6.85 4.04 13.48
CA PHE A 73 5.69 4.86 13.08
C PHE A 73 5.86 5.44 11.67
N ILE A 74 7.04 5.97 11.34
CA ILE A 74 7.31 6.55 10.02
C ILE A 74 7.21 5.49 8.93
N SER A 75 7.86 4.34 9.13
CA SER A 75 7.83 3.25 8.16
C SER A 75 6.41 2.71 7.98
N TRP A 76 5.69 2.40 9.06
CA TRP A 76 4.27 2.02 9.02
C TRP A 76 3.42 3.07 8.30
N LEU A 77 3.59 4.36 8.61
CA LEU A 77 2.81 5.44 7.99
C LEU A 77 3.03 5.49 6.48
N VAL A 78 4.27 5.37 6.02
CA VAL A 78 4.62 5.36 4.59
C VAL A 78 4.00 4.14 3.91
N THR A 79 4.07 2.96 4.53
CA THR A 79 3.49 1.72 4.00
C THR A 79 1.96 1.82 3.90
N VAL A 80 1.29 2.28 4.96
CA VAL A 80 -0.17 2.48 4.98
C VAL A 80 -0.60 3.52 3.96
N ALA A 81 0.15 4.61 3.79
CA ALA A 81 -0.13 5.62 2.79
C ALA A 81 0.07 5.07 1.36
N ALA A 82 1.05 4.21 1.13
CA ALA A 82 1.25 3.52 -0.14
C ALA A 82 0.06 2.60 -0.46
N PHE A 83 -0.40 1.77 0.49
CA PHE A 83 -1.57 0.91 0.27
C PHE A 83 -2.88 1.69 0.14
N THR A 84 -3.07 2.76 0.93
CA THR A 84 -4.23 3.65 0.82
C THR A 84 -4.30 4.28 -0.57
N SER A 85 -3.18 4.86 -1.02
CA SER A 85 -3.12 5.52 -2.33
C SER A 85 -3.26 4.53 -3.48
N LEU A 86 -2.73 3.31 -3.34
CA LEU A 86 -3.00 2.22 -4.28
C LEU A 86 -4.49 1.88 -4.34
N ALA A 87 -5.14 1.66 -3.19
CA ALA A 87 -6.57 1.37 -3.12
C ALA A 87 -7.40 2.50 -3.75
N MET A 88 -7.08 3.76 -3.44
CA MET A 88 -7.76 4.92 -4.03
C MET A 88 -7.50 5.06 -5.53
N ALA A 89 -6.30 4.74 -6.02
CA ALA A 89 -6.00 4.71 -7.45
C ALA A 89 -6.80 3.64 -8.21
N LEU A 90 -7.18 2.55 -7.54
CA LEU A 90 -8.05 1.51 -8.09
C LEU A 90 -9.53 1.91 -8.06
N ILE A 91 -9.99 2.50 -6.94
CA ILE A 91 -11.38 2.93 -6.75
C ILE A 91 -11.71 4.10 -7.69
N GLU A 92 -10.88 5.14 -7.69
CA GLU A 92 -11.05 6.34 -8.51
C GLU A 92 -10.13 6.30 -9.73
N SER A 93 -10.29 5.27 -10.57
CA SER A 93 -9.39 5.00 -11.70
C SER A 93 -9.25 6.14 -12.71
N ARG A 94 -10.21 7.08 -12.75
CA ARG A 94 -10.20 8.26 -13.63
C ARG A 94 -9.26 9.36 -13.12
N SER A 95 -9.04 9.47 -11.81
CA SER A 95 -8.18 10.50 -11.24
C SER A 95 -6.72 10.07 -11.29
N TRP A 96 -5.88 10.97 -11.82
CA TRP A 96 -4.43 10.75 -11.86
C TRP A 96 -3.76 11.11 -10.54
N LEU A 97 -4.42 11.87 -9.67
CA LEU A 97 -3.88 12.32 -8.38
C LEU A 97 -3.44 11.15 -7.50
N TRP A 98 -4.32 10.16 -7.29
CA TRP A 98 -4.00 8.99 -6.47
C TRP A 98 -2.88 8.14 -7.06
N ARG A 99 -2.77 8.07 -8.40
CA ARG A 99 -1.67 7.37 -9.07
C ARG A 99 -0.32 8.05 -8.81
N PHE A 100 -0.29 9.39 -8.83
CA PHE A 100 0.92 10.15 -8.51
C PHE A 100 1.28 10.02 -7.03
N ILE A 101 0.31 10.16 -6.13
CA ILE A 101 0.51 9.97 -4.69
C ILE A 101 1.03 8.56 -4.40
N PHE A 102 0.47 7.54 -5.07
CA PHE A 102 0.95 6.17 -4.94
C PHE A 102 2.40 6.01 -5.38
N VAL A 103 2.80 6.57 -6.53
CA VAL A 103 4.20 6.52 -6.99
C VAL A 103 5.15 7.15 -5.96
N ILE A 104 4.75 8.28 -5.34
CA ILE A 104 5.56 8.97 -4.34
C ILE A 104 5.74 8.10 -3.09
N PHE A 105 4.64 7.59 -2.51
CA PHE A 105 4.73 6.75 -1.31
C PHE A 105 5.39 5.40 -1.59
N LEU A 106 5.17 4.82 -2.77
CA LEU A 106 5.88 3.63 -3.22
C LEU A 106 7.39 3.90 -3.28
N ALA A 107 7.84 5.03 -3.84
CA ALA A 107 9.26 5.36 -3.87
C ALA A 107 9.86 5.52 -2.46
N PHE A 108 9.15 6.18 -1.54
CA PHE A 108 9.59 6.28 -0.14
C PHE A 108 9.64 4.93 0.56
N GLU A 109 8.61 4.10 0.38
CA GLU A 109 8.53 2.75 0.92
C GLU A 109 9.72 1.91 0.44
N GLN A 110 10.01 1.95 -0.86
CA GLN A 110 11.10 1.18 -1.47
C GLN A 110 12.46 1.69 -1.00
N PHE A 111 12.63 3.00 -0.83
CA PHE A 111 13.84 3.57 -0.23
C PHE A 111 14.05 3.12 1.22
N ILE A 112 13.01 3.19 2.06
CA ILE A 112 13.08 2.72 3.46
C ILE A 112 13.40 1.22 3.47
N ALA A 113 12.68 0.41 2.69
CA ALA A 113 12.90 -1.02 2.58
C ALA A 113 14.34 -1.38 2.14
N GLY A 114 14.92 -0.59 1.24
CA GLY A 114 16.33 -0.71 0.85
C GLY A 114 17.28 -0.36 1.99
N LEU A 115 17.05 0.76 2.67
CA LEU A 115 17.86 1.20 3.81
C LEU A 115 17.85 0.19 4.96
N CYS A 116 16.68 -0.34 5.31
CA CYS A 116 16.54 -1.26 6.43
C CYS A 116 16.77 -2.73 6.06
N MET A 117 17.20 -3.04 4.83
CA MET A 117 17.44 -4.40 4.36
C MET A 117 16.23 -5.30 4.64
N LEU A 118 15.06 -4.87 4.15
CA LEU A 118 13.78 -5.52 4.43
C LEU A 118 13.83 -7.04 4.23
N SER A 119 13.56 -7.75 5.32
CA SER A 119 13.60 -9.21 5.37
C SER A 119 12.68 -9.72 6.48
N MET A 120 12.08 -10.88 6.28
CA MET A 120 11.31 -11.57 7.34
C MET A 120 12.22 -12.09 8.47
N SER A 121 13.52 -12.23 8.22
CA SER A 121 14.56 -12.58 9.19
C SER A 121 15.42 -11.37 9.54
N PHE A 122 14.80 -10.18 9.60
CA PHE A 122 15.54 -8.92 9.69
C PHE A 122 16.48 -8.83 10.88
N TRP A 123 16.16 -9.44 12.02
CA TRP A 123 17.02 -9.49 13.22
C TRP A 123 18.47 -9.91 12.92
N TYR A 124 18.65 -10.83 11.98
CA TYR A 124 19.98 -11.28 11.55
C TYR A 124 20.50 -10.45 10.36
N SER A 125 19.63 -10.17 9.39
CA SER A 125 20.00 -9.48 8.14
C SER A 125 20.51 -8.06 8.36
N THR A 126 19.86 -7.30 9.25
CA THR A 126 20.27 -5.92 9.56
C THR A 126 21.49 -5.90 10.47
N TYR A 127 21.63 -6.86 11.39
CA TYR A 127 22.77 -6.94 12.29
C TYR A 127 24.08 -7.14 11.52
N VAL A 128 24.07 -7.96 10.46
CA VAL A 128 25.24 -8.14 9.58
C VAL A 128 25.70 -6.83 8.96
N VAL A 129 24.79 -5.91 8.66
CA VAL A 129 25.11 -4.64 7.99
C VAL A 129 25.39 -3.52 9.01
N TYR A 130 24.52 -3.35 9.99
CA TYR A 130 24.51 -2.23 10.94
C TYR A 130 25.15 -2.53 12.30
N GLY A 131 25.50 -3.80 12.59
CA GLY A 131 26.08 -4.21 13.86
C GLY A 131 25.22 -3.80 15.05
N ALA A 132 25.87 -3.22 16.08
CA ALA A 132 25.19 -2.74 17.28
C ALA A 132 24.16 -1.61 17.04
N SER A 133 24.15 -0.98 15.86
CA SER A 133 23.20 0.07 15.49
C SER A 133 21.99 -0.44 14.69
N SER A 134 21.78 -1.76 14.62
CA SER A 134 20.68 -2.37 13.86
C SER A 134 19.28 -2.05 14.38
N GLY A 135 19.15 -1.57 15.62
CA GLY A 135 17.86 -1.30 16.25
C GLY A 135 16.94 -0.39 15.42
N LEU A 136 17.48 0.65 14.76
CA LEU A 136 16.67 1.55 13.91
C LEU A 136 16.23 0.86 12.62
N ALA A 137 17.09 0.06 12.00
CA ALA A 137 16.71 -0.73 10.81
C ALA A 137 15.67 -1.81 11.16
N ASN A 138 15.80 -2.44 12.32
CA ASN A 138 14.84 -3.41 12.85
C ASN A 138 13.47 -2.77 13.08
N ALA A 139 13.45 -1.58 13.68
CA ALA A 139 12.25 -0.79 13.85
C ALA A 139 11.55 -0.47 12.51
N ALA A 140 12.30 -0.04 11.49
CA ALA A 140 11.74 0.22 10.17
C ALA A 140 11.10 -1.04 9.56
N ASN A 141 11.77 -2.19 9.66
CA ASN A 141 11.24 -3.47 9.18
C ASN A 141 9.96 -3.87 9.89
N LEU A 142 9.88 -3.69 11.22
CA LEU A 142 8.67 -3.97 11.98
C LEU A 142 7.49 -3.10 11.53
N GLY A 143 7.71 -1.81 11.25
CA GLY A 143 6.66 -0.93 10.74
C GLY A 143 6.12 -1.40 9.38
N ILE A 144 7.01 -1.70 8.43
CA ILE A 144 6.63 -2.20 7.11
C ILE A 144 5.89 -3.54 7.19
N ILE A 145 6.45 -4.52 7.92
CA ILE A 145 5.88 -5.87 8.03
C ILE A 145 4.53 -5.82 8.74
N SER A 146 4.39 -5.02 9.80
CA SER A 146 3.13 -4.90 10.53
C SER A 146 2.02 -4.30 9.66
N ALA A 147 2.31 -3.25 8.88
CA ALA A 147 1.37 -2.69 7.92
C ALA A 147 1.01 -3.73 6.83
N GLY A 148 2.00 -4.39 6.24
CA GLY A 148 1.75 -5.43 5.23
C GLY A 148 0.88 -6.58 5.75
N LEU A 149 1.10 -7.03 6.98
CA LEU A 149 0.28 -8.05 7.63
C LEU A 149 -1.13 -7.54 7.96
N ALA A 150 -1.27 -6.29 8.40
CA ALA A 150 -2.56 -5.67 8.66
C ALA A 150 -3.42 -5.56 7.38
N VAL A 151 -2.83 -5.16 6.26
CA VAL A 151 -3.47 -5.19 4.93
C VAL A 151 -3.97 -6.60 4.60
N ALA A 152 -3.14 -7.63 4.82
CA ALA A 152 -3.51 -9.02 4.55
C ALA A 152 -4.68 -9.49 5.44
N VAL A 153 -4.63 -9.19 6.74
CA VAL A 153 -5.71 -9.49 7.70
C VAL A 153 -7.00 -8.77 7.27
N PHE A 154 -6.91 -7.48 6.94
CA PHE A 154 -8.05 -6.72 6.44
C PHE A 154 -8.63 -7.34 5.16
N ALA A 155 -7.80 -7.74 4.20
CA ALA A 155 -8.26 -8.36 2.96
C ALA A 155 -9.03 -9.67 3.23
N VAL A 156 -8.52 -10.52 4.13
CA VAL A 156 -9.21 -11.75 4.55
C VAL A 156 -10.54 -11.44 5.24
N LEU A 157 -10.55 -10.49 6.18
CA LEU A 157 -11.77 -10.07 6.87
C LEU A 157 -12.80 -9.50 5.89
N PHE A 158 -12.39 -8.62 4.99
CA PHE A 158 -13.25 -7.98 4.02
C PHE A 158 -13.85 -8.98 3.03
N VAL A 159 -13.03 -9.87 2.46
CA VAL A 159 -13.52 -10.95 1.58
C VAL A 159 -14.43 -11.91 2.35
N GLY A 160 -14.07 -12.27 3.58
CA GLY A 160 -14.91 -13.08 4.46
C GLY A 160 -16.29 -12.46 4.65
N LEU A 161 -16.37 -11.17 4.99
CA LEU A 161 -17.62 -10.42 5.12
C LEU A 161 -18.44 -10.44 3.81
N LEU A 162 -17.80 -10.27 2.66
CA LEU A 162 -18.49 -10.31 1.36
C LEU A 162 -19.11 -11.68 1.05
N VAL A 163 -18.47 -12.77 1.47
CA VAL A 163 -18.92 -14.15 1.22
C VAL A 163 -19.97 -14.59 2.25
N THR A 164 -19.76 -14.28 3.53
CA THR A 164 -20.59 -14.84 4.62
C THR A 164 -21.82 -13.99 4.93
N ILE A 165 -21.79 -12.67 4.70
CA ILE A 165 -22.86 -11.77 5.15
C ILE A 165 -23.86 -11.53 4.03
N PRO A 166 -25.14 -11.92 4.21
CA PRO A 166 -26.19 -11.62 3.23
C PRO A 166 -26.44 -10.11 3.13
N LYS A 167 -26.77 -9.63 1.93
CA LYS A 167 -26.93 -8.19 1.64
C LYS A 167 -28.03 -7.50 2.45
N THR A 168 -28.96 -8.26 3.01
CA THR A 168 -30.06 -7.81 3.87
C THR A 168 -29.65 -7.64 5.34
N SER A 169 -28.47 -8.13 5.74
CA SER A 169 -27.98 -8.02 7.11
C SER A 169 -27.55 -6.58 7.46
N PRO A 170 -27.78 -6.11 8.70
CA PRO A 170 -27.26 -4.82 9.16
C PRO A 170 -25.73 -4.73 9.11
N LEU A 171 -25.02 -5.87 9.18
CA LEU A 171 -23.56 -5.92 9.09
C LEU A 171 -23.03 -5.65 7.67
N ASN A 172 -23.89 -5.65 6.65
CA ASN A 172 -23.52 -5.27 5.29
C ASN A 172 -23.00 -3.82 5.20
N VAL A 173 -23.27 -2.98 6.21
CA VAL A 173 -22.71 -1.62 6.34
C VAL A 173 -21.18 -1.65 6.29
N LEU A 174 -20.52 -2.64 6.89
CA LEU A 174 -19.05 -2.75 6.91
C LEU A 174 -18.42 -2.94 5.53
N THR A 175 -19.20 -3.39 4.54
CA THR A 175 -18.72 -3.57 3.17
C THR A 175 -18.95 -2.32 2.28
N ARG A 176 -19.62 -1.29 2.80
CA ARG A 176 -19.80 0.00 2.11
C ARG A 176 -18.53 0.84 2.22
N SER A 177 -18.22 1.66 1.20
CA SER A 177 -16.89 2.26 1.02
C SER A 177 -16.33 2.93 2.29
N TRP A 178 -17.05 3.87 2.90
CA TRP A 178 -16.57 4.59 4.08
C TRP A 178 -16.37 3.71 5.31
N ALA A 179 -17.26 2.74 5.55
CA ALA A 179 -17.13 1.82 6.67
C ALA A 179 -15.98 0.83 6.46
N SER A 180 -15.79 0.37 5.22
CA SER A 180 -14.66 -0.47 4.84
C SER A 180 -13.33 0.25 5.01
N PHE A 181 -13.26 1.56 4.68
CA PHE A 181 -12.08 2.39 4.92
C PHE A 181 -11.78 2.54 6.41
N ILE A 182 -12.81 2.77 7.24
CA ILE A 182 -12.64 2.85 8.70
C ILE A 182 -12.16 1.50 9.26
N MET A 183 -12.74 0.40 8.78
CA MET A 183 -12.31 -0.95 9.18
C MET A 183 -10.84 -1.21 8.82
N PHE A 184 -10.40 -0.81 7.63
CA PHE A 184 -9.00 -0.89 7.22
C PHE A 184 -8.09 -0.16 8.21
N TYR A 185 -8.37 1.12 8.49
CA TYR A 185 -7.56 1.88 9.44
C TYR A 185 -7.64 1.35 10.87
N ALA A 186 -8.77 0.79 11.30
CA ALA A 186 -8.89 0.17 12.61
C ALA A 186 -7.97 -1.05 12.74
N VAL A 187 -7.88 -1.89 11.70
CA VAL A 187 -6.97 -3.04 11.66
C VAL A 187 -5.51 -2.58 11.64
N GLU A 188 -5.19 -1.55 10.86
CA GLU A 188 -3.84 -0.95 10.80
C GLU A 188 -3.40 -0.36 12.15
N VAL A 189 -4.27 0.41 12.80
CA VAL A 189 -4.00 0.98 14.13
C VAL A 189 -3.84 -0.11 15.18
N LEU A 190 -4.65 -1.17 15.13
CA LEU A 190 -4.50 -2.31 16.02
C LEU A 190 -3.12 -2.99 15.82
N ALA A 191 -2.68 -3.15 14.57
CA ALA A 191 -1.41 -3.79 14.27
C ALA A 191 -0.21 -3.01 14.83
N ILE A 192 -0.15 -1.70 14.62
CA ILE A 192 0.95 -0.89 15.18
C ILE A 192 0.89 -0.81 16.71
N VAL A 193 -0.31 -0.82 17.32
CA VAL A 193 -0.46 -0.93 18.78
C VAL A 193 0.14 -2.26 19.26
N VAL A 194 -0.14 -3.38 18.59
CA VAL A 194 0.48 -4.67 18.92
C VAL A 194 2.00 -4.61 18.78
N VAL A 195 2.56 -3.93 17.78
CA VAL A 195 4.02 -3.77 17.68
C VAL A 195 4.58 -2.99 18.87
N PHE A 196 3.94 -1.88 19.25
CA PHE A 196 4.42 -1.03 20.34
C PHE A 196 4.30 -1.66 21.73
N PHE A 197 3.25 -2.45 21.97
CA PHE A 197 2.95 -3.00 23.30
C PHE A 197 3.17 -4.52 23.42
N GLY A 198 3.33 -5.23 22.31
CA GLY A 198 3.47 -6.70 22.27
C GLY A 198 4.88 -7.23 22.48
N GLY A 199 5.84 -6.39 22.88
CA GLY A 199 7.22 -6.80 23.18
C GLY A 199 8.14 -6.96 21.96
N PHE A 200 7.65 -6.71 20.74
CA PHE A 200 8.50 -6.74 19.53
C PHE A 200 9.60 -5.67 19.57
N MET A 201 9.33 -4.55 20.25
CA MET A 201 10.31 -3.47 20.42
C MET A 201 11.43 -3.82 21.41
N THR A 202 11.15 -4.67 22.39
CA THR A 202 12.11 -5.05 23.44
C THR A 202 13.01 -6.20 23.02
N ALA A 203 12.67 -6.89 21.92
CA ALA A 203 13.48 -7.94 21.33
C ALA A 203 14.57 -7.40 20.37
N MET A 204 14.70 -6.07 20.25
CA MET A 204 15.66 -5.39 19.36
C MET A 204 17.05 -5.16 19.92
#